data_AF-A0A3D1RHY1-F1
#
_entry.id   AF-A0A3D1RHY1-F1
#
_cell.length_a   1.000
_cell.length_b   1.000
_cell.length_c   1.000
_cell.angle_alpha   90.00
_cell.angle_beta   90.00
_cell.angle_gamma   90.00
#
_symmetry.space_group_name_H-M   'P 1'
#
loop_
_entity.id
_entity.type
_entity.pdbx_description
1 polymer ?
#
loop_
_entity_poly.entity_id
_entity_poly.type
_entity_poly.pdbx_seq_one_letter_code
_entity_poly.pdbx_strand_id
1 'polypeptide(L)' 'PRLLDQLKPGGIMVVPVDEGDAQRMRRITKEADGTFSEESFQMFSFV' A
#
# COMPACT_ATOMS: atom_id res chain seq x y z
N PRO A 1 -16.24 -4.52 3.23
CA PRO A 1 -15.01 -5.10 3.81
C PRO A 1 -13.79 -4.21 3.48
N ARG A 2 -12.90 -3.95 4.44
CA ARG A 2 -11.67 -3.16 4.22
C ARG A 2 -10.72 -3.94 3.31
N LEU A 3 -9.96 -3.26 2.45
CA LEU A 3 -9.05 -3.91 1.50
C LEU A 3 -7.89 -4.64 2.22
N LEU A 4 -7.31 -4.03 3.26
CA LEU A 4 -6.20 -4.61 4.03
C LEU A 4 -6.59 -5.90 4.77
N ASP A 5 -7.85 -6.03 5.18
CA ASP A 5 -8.33 -7.22 5.89
C ASP A 5 -8.40 -8.45 4.97
N GLN A 6 -8.40 -8.23 3.65
CA GLN A 6 -8.45 -9.29 2.64
C GLN A 6 -7.06 -9.85 2.30
N LEU A 7 -5.97 -9.20 2.77
CA LEU A 7 -4.62 -9.70 2.57
C LEU A 7 -4.36 -10.93 3.45
N LYS A 8 -3.77 -11.97 2.84
CA LYS A 8 -3.16 -13.08 3.56
C LYS A 8 -1.79 -12.66 4.10
N PRO A 9 -1.27 -13.28 5.16
CA PRO A 9 0.14 -13.09 5.56
C PRO A 9 1.09 -13.36 4.39
N GLY A 10 2.10 -12.50 4.22
CA GLY A 10 2.98 -12.44 3.04
C GLY A 10 2.35 -11.76 1.82
N GLY A 11 1.08 -11.37 1.89
CA GLY A 11 0.39 -10.66 0.80
C GLY A 11 0.89 -9.24 0.67
N ILE A 12 1.02 -8.79 -0.58
CA ILE A 12 1.52 -7.46 -0.94
C ILE A 12 0.40 -6.71 -1.68
N MET A 13 0.15 -5.47 -1.26
CA MET A 13 -0.75 -4.53 -1.93
C MET A 13 0.06 -3.33 -2.40
N VAL A 14 -0.05 -2.98 -3.68
CA VAL A 14 0.57 -1.79 -4.25
C VAL A 14 -0.54 -0.89 -4.78
N VAL A 15 -0.65 0.32 -4.24
CA VAL A 15 -1.80 1.20 -4.50
C VAL A 15 -1.36 2.68 -4.51
N PRO A 16 -1.89 3.51 -5.43
CA PRO A 16 -1.75 4.94 -5.33
C PRO A 16 -2.62 5.48 -4.19
N VAL A 17 -2.05 6.31 -3.34
CA VAL A 17 -2.76 7.02 -2.27
C VAL A 17 -2.62 8.51 -2.53
N ASP A 18 -3.74 9.23 -2.45
CA ASP A 18 -3.76 10.69 -2.58
C ASP A 18 -2.97 11.33 -1.43
N GLU A 19 -2.07 12.24 -1.77
CA GLU A 19 -1.20 13.00 -0.86
C GLU A 19 -1.21 14.47 -1.31
N GLY A 20 -2.27 15.20 -0.93
CA GLY A 20 -2.54 16.55 -1.44
C GLY A 20 -3.04 16.52 -2.89
N ASP A 21 -2.38 17.28 -3.77
CA ASP A 21 -2.73 17.37 -5.20
C ASP A 21 -2.03 16.30 -6.06
N ALA A 22 -1.33 15.33 -5.44
CA ALA A 22 -0.58 14.29 -6.12
C ALA A 22 -0.88 12.91 -5.52
N GLN A 23 -0.49 11.85 -6.24
CA GLN A 23 -0.57 10.47 -5.74
C GLN A 23 0.82 9.92 -5.42
N ARG A 24 0.94 9.21 -4.29
CA ARG A 24 2.12 8.42 -3.97
C ARG A 24 1.78 6.94 -4.01
N MET A 25 2.56 6.18 -4.77
CA MET A 25 2.47 4.73 -4.75
C MET A 25 2.99 4.22 -3.41
N ARG A 26 2.16 3.44 -2.71
CA ARG A 26 2.53 2.75 -1.47
C ARG A 26 2.54 1.24 -1.71
N ARG A 27 3.53 0.55 -1.16
CA ARG A 27 3.54 -0.90 -1.00
C ARG A 27 3.22 -1.22 0.45
N ILE A 28 2.19 -2.03 0.67
CA ILE A 28 1.79 -2.51 1.99
C ILE A 28 1.97 -4.03 1.99
N THR A 29 2.74 -4.55 2.94
CA THR A 29 2.95 -5.99 3.12
C THR A 29 2.30 -6.41 4.44
N LYS A 30 1.53 -7.51 4.41
CA LYS A 30 1.03 -8.11 5.64
C LYS A 30 2.04 -9.10 6.17
N GLU A 31 2.54 -8.86 7.36
CA GLU A 31 3.55 -9.70 8.00
C GLU A 31 2.94 -11.00 8.54
N ALA A 32 3.80 -11.97 8.86
CA ALA A 32 3.40 -13.27 9.40
C ALA A 32 2.65 -13.16 10.73
N ASP A 33 2.97 -12.16 11.55
CA ASP A 33 2.32 -11.86 12.83
C ASP A 33 0.99 -11.07 12.67
N GLY A 34 0.61 -10.75 11.43
CA GLY A 34 -0.61 -10.01 11.10
C GLY A 34 -0.45 -8.49 11.16
N THR A 35 0.74 -7.98 11.49
CA THR A 35 1.05 -6.54 11.35
C THR A 35 1.21 -6.14 9.88
N PHE A 36 1.33 -4.84 9.62
CA PHE A 36 1.51 -4.32 8.28
C PHE A 36 2.77 -3.46 8.23
N SER A 37 3.62 -3.69 7.24
CA SER A 37 4.71 -2.81 6.87
C SER A 37 4.33 -1.99 5.64
N GLU A 38 4.77 -0.73 5.58
CA GLU A 38 4.49 0.18 4.48
C GLU A 38 5.78 0.78 3.92
N GLU A 39 5.88 0.80 2.60
CA GLU A 39 6.96 1.44 1.87
C GLU A 39 6.40 2.46 0.88
N SER A 40 7.00 3.65 0.89
CA SER A 40 6.67 4.73 -0.02
C SER A 40 7.61 4.70 -1.22
N PHE A 41 7.05 4.58 -2.42
CA PHE A 41 7.83 4.84 -3.62
C PHE A 41 7.90 6.35 -3.91
N GLN A 42 8.67 6.72 -4.92
CA GLN A 42 8.71 8.09 -5.41
C GLN A 42 7.33 8.53 -5.91
N MET A 43 7.08 9.84 -5.97
CA MET A 43 5.84 10.37 -6.53
C MET A 43 5.76 10.04 -8.02
N PHE A 44 4.65 9.43 -8.45
CA PHE A 44 4.38 9.14 -9.85
C PHE A 44 3.19 9.97 -10.30
N SER A 45 3.27 10.57 -11.48
CA SER A 45 2.15 11.20 -12.18
C SER A 45 1.91 10.38 -13.45
N PHE A 46 0.72 9.79 -13.57
CA PHE A 46 0.28 9.15 -14.80
C PHE A 46 -0.41 10.22 -15.65
N VAL A 47 0.17 10.54 -16.81
CA VAL A 47 -0.36 11.50 -17.81
C VAL A 47 -1.40 10.86 -18.71
#